data_AF-A0AAV4K1T9-F1
#
_entry.id   AF-A0AAV4K1T9-F1
#
_cell.length_a   1.000
_cell.length_b   1.000
_cell.length_c   1.000
_cell.angle_alpha   90.00
_cell.angle_beta   90.00
_cell.angle_gamma   90.00
#
_symmetry.space_group_name_H-M   'P 1'
#
loop_
_entity.id
_entity.type
_entity.pdbx_description
1 polymer ?
#
loop_
_entity_poly.entity_id
_entity_poly.type
_entity_poly.pdbx_seq_one_letter_code
_entity_poly.pdbx_strand_id
1 'polypeptide(L)'
;MGTERTLLSLVKDRRLKYIGHAERNAKTDLMKTIFKGKTEAKRGRGRPSLSYVDQVSKATGLKLQSISQKRQDRVIWRGIVKSSCAAANINPDDAAR
;
A
#
# COMPACT_ATOMS: atom_id res chain seq x y z
N MET A 1 3.03 12.40 -22.71
CA MET A 1 3.85 11.53 -21.83
C MET A 1 3.83 12.04 -20.38
N GLY A 2 2.69 12.05 -19.69
CA GLY A 2 2.63 12.64 -18.33
C GLY A 2 1.48 12.18 -17.44
N THR A 3 0.28 11.99 -17.99
CA THR A 3 -0.94 11.68 -17.22
C THR A 3 -0.94 10.29 -16.58
N GLU A 4 -0.44 9.26 -17.28
CA GLU A 4 -0.44 7.88 -16.78
C GLU A 4 0.42 7.72 -15.52
N ARG A 5 1.59 8.38 -15.48
CA ARG A 5 2.49 8.37 -14.32
C ARG A 5 1.85 9.06 -13.11
N THR A 6 1.12 10.15 -13.33
CA THR A 6 0.38 10.87 -12.29
C THR A 6 -0.78 10.05 -11.73
N LEU A 7 -1.50 9.31 -12.58
CA LEU A 7 -2.61 8.46 -12.14
C LEU A 7 -2.11 7.28 -11.31
N LEU A 8 -1.04 6.62 -11.75
CA LEU A 8 -0.49 5.47 -11.05
C LEU A 8 0.07 5.85 -9.67
N SER A 9 0.74 7.01 -9.56
CA SER A 9 1.21 7.54 -8.27
C SER A 9 0.05 7.93 -7.35
N LEU A 10 -0.99 8.58 -7.88
CA LEU A 10 -2.19 8.94 -7.14
C LEU A 10 -2.93 7.70 -6.58
N VAL A 11 -3.07 6.64 -7.38
CA VAL A 11 -3.68 5.38 -6.95
C VAL A 11 -2.87 4.73 -5.83
N LYS A 12 -1.53 4.71 -5.95
CA LYS A 12 -0.64 4.20 -4.90
C LYS A 12 -0.77 4.99 -3.60
N ASP A 13 -0.74 6.32 -3.68
CA ASP A 13 -0.86 7.21 -2.52
C ASP A 13 -2.20 7.03 -1.80
N ARG A 14 -3.32 7.05 -2.55
CA ARG A 14 -4.66 6.81 -1.99
C ARG A 14 -4.78 5.43 -1.34
N ARG A 15 -4.21 4.39 -1.96
CA ARG A 15 -4.17 3.03 -1.42
C ARG A 15 -3.47 2.96 -0.07
N LEU A 16 -2.29 3.59 0.06
CA LEU A 16 -1.54 3.59 1.31
C LEU A 16 -2.24 4.42 2.41
N LYS A 17 -2.81 5.58 2.04
CA LYS A 17 -3.62 6.41 2.96
C LYS A 17 -4.84 5.65 3.47
N TYR A 18 -5.54 4.97 2.58
CA TYR A 18 -6.75 4.22 2.92
C TYR A 18 -6.46 3.10 3.92
N ILE A 19 -5.35 2.38 3.75
CA ILE A 19 -4.96 1.33 4.68
C ILE A 19 -4.67 1.87 6.08
N GLY A 20 -4.00 3.03 6.18
CA GLY A 20 -3.71 3.65 7.46
C GLY A 20 -4.99 4.18 8.12
N HIS A 21 -5.94 4.66 7.32
CA HIS A 21 -7.28 5.04 7.81
C HIS A 21 -8.05 3.82 8.33
N ALA A 22 -8.12 2.75 7.53
CA ALA A 22 -8.87 1.55 7.85
C ALA A 22 -8.38 0.90 9.14
N GLU A 23 -7.07 0.90 9.41
CA GLU A 23 -6.52 0.29 10.63
C GLU A 23 -6.78 1.11 11.90
N ARG A 24 -6.76 2.45 11.79
CA ARG A 24 -6.90 3.38 12.93
C ARG A 24 -8.34 3.74 13.26
N ASN A 25 -9.24 3.71 12.28
CA ASN A 25 -10.64 4.01 12.53
C ASN A 25 -11.32 2.80 13.19
N ALA A 26 -12.00 3.02 14.31
CA ALA A 26 -12.72 1.98 15.04
C ALA A 26 -14.01 1.55 14.31
N LYS A 27 -14.59 2.43 13.48
CA LYS A 27 -15.84 2.18 12.75
C LYS A 27 -15.65 1.37 11.44
N THR A 28 -14.41 1.08 11.05
CA THR A 28 -14.08 0.42 9.77
C THR A 28 -13.69 -1.04 9.94
N ASP A 29 -14.34 -1.75 10.87
CA ASP A 29 -13.96 -3.12 11.24
C ASP A 29 -14.16 -4.14 10.11
N LEU A 30 -15.21 -3.95 9.29
CA LEU A 30 -15.40 -4.72 8.06
C LEU A 30 -14.23 -4.55 7.09
N MET A 31 -13.76 -3.31 6.90
CA MET A 31 -12.63 -3.03 6.01
C MET A 31 -11.36 -3.71 6.54
N LYS A 32 -11.08 -3.64 7.85
CA LYS A 32 -9.95 -4.35 8.49
C LYS A 32 -10.02 -5.85 8.25
N THR A 33 -11.21 -6.44 8.39
CA THR A 33 -11.47 -7.87 8.22
C THR A 33 -11.21 -8.32 6.78
N ILE A 34 -11.72 -7.54 5.81
CA ILE A 34 -11.49 -7.77 4.37
C ILE A 34 -9.99 -7.66 4.05
N PHE A 35 -9.29 -6.63 4.54
CA PHE A 35 -7.86 -6.45 4.26
C PHE A 35 -6.97 -7.54 4.83
N LYS A 36 -7.30 -8.02 6.03
CA LYS A 36 -6.56 -9.10 6.69
C LYS A 36 -6.81 -10.46 6.02
N GLY A 37 -7.75 -10.53 5.06
CA GLY A 37 -8.09 -11.77 4.37
C GLY A 37 -8.81 -12.75 5.28
N LYS A 38 -9.48 -12.27 6.34
CA LYS A 38 -10.33 -13.07 7.23
C LYS A 38 -11.70 -13.39 6.58
N THR A 39 -11.77 -13.30 5.25
CA THR A 39 -12.95 -13.64 4.48
C THR A 39 -12.80 -15.07 4.00
N GLU A 40 -13.82 -15.90 4.20
CA GLU A 40 -13.83 -17.35 3.88
C GLU A 40 -13.69 -17.67 2.38
N ALA A 41 -13.61 -16.65 1.52
CA ALA A 41 -13.40 -16.79 0.09
C ALA A 41 -12.02 -17.42 -0.21
N LYS A 42 -12.04 -18.66 -0.68
CA LYS A 42 -10.86 -19.37 -1.19
C LYS A 42 -10.39 -18.71 -2.49
N ARG A 43 -9.10 -18.34 -2.57
CA ARG A 43 -8.50 -17.87 -3.84
C ARG A 43 -8.57 -19.01 -4.87
N GLY A 44 -9.03 -18.70 -6.08
CA GLY A 44 -9.14 -19.69 -7.16
C GLY A 44 -7.80 -20.34 -7.52
N ARG A 45 -7.85 -21.49 -8.20
CA ARG A 45 -6.66 -22.16 -8.76
C ARG A 45 -6.08 -21.32 -9.91
N GLY A 46 -4.74 -21.30 -10.03
CA GLY A 46 -4.01 -20.52 -11.04
C GLY A 46 -3.04 -19.52 -10.42
N ARG A 47 -2.57 -18.53 -11.20
CA ARG A 47 -1.70 -17.45 -10.69
C ARG A 47 -2.47 -16.64 -9.63
N PRO A 48 -2.05 -16.65 -8.36
CA PRO A 48 -2.76 -15.90 -7.33
C PRO A 48 -2.77 -14.41 -7.67
N SER A 49 -3.94 -13.77 -7.60
CA SER A 49 -4.02 -12.31 -7.73
C SER A 49 -3.19 -11.66 -6.62
N LEU A 50 -2.40 -10.64 -6.98
CA LEU A 50 -1.72 -9.78 -6.01
C LEU A 50 -2.73 -9.23 -5.00
N SER A 51 -2.63 -9.65 -3.74
CA SER A 51 -3.53 -9.15 -2.71
C SER A 51 -3.26 -7.68 -2.44
N TYR A 52 -4.24 -7.00 -1.85
CA TYR A 52 -4.08 -5.60 -1.47
C TYR A 52 -2.87 -5.38 -0.54
N VAL A 53 -2.61 -6.36 0.34
CA VAL A 53 -1.43 -6.38 1.22
C VAL A 53 -0.14 -6.55 0.43
N ASP A 54 -0.11 -7.46 -0.54
CA ASP A 54 1.07 -7.69 -1.39
C ASP A 54 1.41 -6.45 -2.23
N GLN A 55 0.38 -5.74 -2.70
CA GLN A 55 0.55 -4.49 -3.43
C GLN A 55 1.14 -3.39 -2.55
N VAL A 56 0.76 -3.33 -1.27
CA VAL A 56 1.35 -2.38 -0.32
C VAL A 56 2.77 -2.77 0.06
N SER A 57 3.04 -4.06 0.25
CA SER A 57 4.40 -4.58 0.43
C SER A 57 5.30 -4.18 -0.75
N LYS A 58 4.84 -4.38 -1.98
CA LYS A 58 5.56 -3.97 -3.19
C LYS A 58 5.78 -2.46 -3.29
N ALA A 59 4.81 -1.64 -2.85
CA ALA A 59 4.91 -0.19 -2.90
C ALA A 59 5.80 0.42 -1.80
N THR A 60 5.94 -0.26 -0.66
CA THR A 60 6.71 0.22 0.50
C THR A 60 8.05 -0.48 0.67
N GLY A 61 8.25 -1.64 0.04
CA GLY A 61 9.41 -2.51 0.26
C GLY A 61 9.43 -3.17 1.64
N LEU A 62 8.36 -3.06 2.43
CA LEU A 62 8.30 -3.52 3.81
C LEU A 62 7.66 -4.90 3.91
N LYS A 63 8.12 -5.72 4.87
CA LYS A 63 7.47 -6.99 5.22
C LYS A 63 6.13 -6.75 5.91
N LEU A 64 5.20 -7.68 5.76
CA LEU A 64 3.83 -7.60 6.30
C LEU A 64 3.78 -7.28 7.80
N GLN A 65 4.64 -7.90 8.61
CA GLN A 65 4.68 -7.66 10.06
C GLN A 65 5.04 -6.20 10.38
N SER A 66 6.09 -5.69 9.73
CA SER A 66 6.54 -4.30 9.89
C SER A 66 5.47 -3.31 9.43
N ILE A 67 4.75 -3.66 8.38
CA ILE A 67 3.63 -2.88 7.86
C ILE A 67 2.49 -2.76 8.89
N SER A 68 2.09 -3.87 9.52
CA SER A 68 1.03 -3.88 10.53
C SER A 68 1.37 -2.99 11.73
N GLN A 69 2.61 -3.06 12.21
CA GLN A 69 3.10 -2.21 13.31
C GLN A 69 3.17 -0.73 12.90
N LYS A 70 3.80 -0.43 11.75
CA LYS A 70 4.05 0.95 11.30
C LYS A 70 2.79 1.71 10.89
N ARG A 71 1.69 1.03 10.53
CA ARG A 71 0.40 1.68 10.16
C ARG A 71 -0.34 2.28 11.35
N GLN A 72 -0.12 1.73 12.54
CA GLN A 72 -0.74 2.20 13.79
C GLN A 72 -0.21 3.57 14.17
N ASP A 73 1.10 3.79 14.02
CA ASP A 73 1.72 5.09 14.21
C ASP A 73 1.43 6.03 13.03
N ARG A 74 0.72 7.13 13.31
CA ARG A 74 0.29 8.10 12.31
C ARG A 74 1.46 8.91 11.72
N VAL A 75 2.52 9.15 12.48
CA VAL A 75 3.68 9.94 12.04
C VAL A 75 4.56 9.07 11.15
N ILE A 76 4.91 7.87 11.62
CA ILE A 76 5.71 6.91 10.86
C ILE A 76 5.00 6.55 9.55
N TRP A 77 3.70 6.24 9.59
CA TRP A 77 2.95 5.90 8.38
C TRP A 77 2.91 7.04 7.37
N ARG A 78 2.74 8.30 7.82
CA ARG A 78 2.78 9.46 6.92
C ARG A 78 4.14 9.65 6.26
N GLY A 79 5.23 9.41 6.99
CA GLY A 79 6.58 9.40 6.43
C GLY A 79 6.71 8.38 5.30
N ILE A 80 6.31 7.13 5.54
CA ILE A 80 6.36 6.04 4.56
C ILE A 80 5.54 6.37 3.31
N VAL A 81 4.31 6.88 3.47
CA VAL A 81 3.46 7.28 2.34
C VAL A 81 4.15 8.33 1.46
N LYS A 82 4.74 9.36 2.08
CA LYS A 82 5.48 10.40 1.35
C LYS A 82 6.71 9.82 0.64
N SER A 83 7.50 9.00 1.31
CA SER A 83 8.69 8.38 0.72
C SER A 83 8.35 7.44 -0.44
N SER A 84 7.31 6.61 -0.31
CA SER A 84 6.85 5.72 -1.38
C SER A 84 6.28 6.47 -2.58
N CYS A 85 5.69 7.66 -2.38
CA CYS A 85 5.20 8.50 -3.46
C CYS A 85 6.34 9.29 -4.14
N ALA A 86 7.33 9.74 -3.37
CA ALA A 86 8.51 10.43 -3.89
C ALA A 86 9.44 9.49 -4.68
N ALA A 87 9.65 8.26 -4.21
CA ALA A 87 10.43 7.24 -4.91
C ALA A 87 9.81 6.82 -6.26
N ALA A 88 8.51 7.04 -6.45
CA ALA A 88 7.87 6.84 -7.76
C ALA A 88 8.17 7.96 -8.78
N ASN A 89 8.76 9.08 -8.33
CA ASN A 89 9.09 10.24 -9.15
C ASN A 89 10.59 10.36 -9.48
N ILE A 90 11.46 9.51 -8.90
CA ILE A 90 12.89 9.46 -9.23
C ILE A 90 13.10 8.28 -10.16
N ASN A 91 13.54 8.58 -11.39
CA ASN A 91 13.82 7.57 -12.40
C ASN A 91 15.13 6.83 -12.01
N PRO A 92 15.19 5.50 -12.04
CA PRO A 92 16.47 4.78 -11.89
C PRO A 92 17.45 5.07 -13.05
N ASP A 93 16.98 5.61 -14.17
CA ASP A 93 17.81 6.11 -15.29
C ASP A 93 18.51 7.45 -14.98
N ASP A 94 18.03 8.26 -14.02
CA ASP A 94 18.67 9.53 -13.65
C ASP A 94 19.86 9.32 -12.70
N ALA A 95 20.00 8.13 -12.10
CA ALA A 95 21.11 7.78 -11.23
C ALA A 95 22.32 7.19 -11.99
N ALA A 96 22.18 6.96 -13.30
CA ALA A 96 23.17 6.30 -14.16
C ALA A 96 23.73 7.22 -15.26
N ARG A 97 23.56 8.54 -15.12
CA ARG A 97 24.04 9.57 -16.06
C ARG A 97 24.84 10.63 -15.31
#